data_AF-A0A7Z1HNA3-F1
#
_entry.id   AF-A0A7Z1HNA3-F1
#
_cell.length_a   1.000
_cell.length_b   1.000
_cell.length_c   1.000
_cell.angle_alpha   90.00
_cell.angle_beta   90.00
_cell.angle_gamma   90.00
#
_symmetry.space_group_name_H-M   'P 1'
#
loop_
_entity.id
_entity.type
_entity.pdbx_description
1 polymer ?
#
loop_
_entity_poly.entity_id
_entity_poly.type
_entity_poly.pdbx_seq_one_letter_code
_entity_poly.pdbx_strand_id
1 'polypeptide(L)'
;GSRVMLREYGSLLSALIDMPQNPALRLQIMVACYSAIQKWEPRIRLTSISFERGDTGEMYVDITGMRTDTGPSVSTTVPLR
;
A
#
# COMPACT_ATOMS: atom_id res chain seq x y z
N GLY A 1 -1.06 1.58 -15.30
CA GLY A 1 0.27 2.23 -15.35
C GLY A 1 0.12 3.64 -15.88
N SER A 2 0.26 4.66 -15.03
CA SER A 2 -0.12 6.05 -15.38
C SER A 2 1.05 6.96 -15.75
N ARG A 3 2.29 6.46 -15.87
CA ARG A 3 3.45 7.26 -16.28
C ARG A 3 4.23 6.62 -17.43
N VAL A 4 4.21 7.28 -18.59
CA VAL A 4 4.80 6.81 -19.86
C VAL A 4 6.32 6.56 -19.76
N MET A 5 7.04 7.33 -18.94
CA MET A 5 8.49 7.18 -18.70
C MET A 5 8.87 6.43 -17.41
N LEU A 6 7.90 6.05 -16.57
CA LEU A 6 8.13 5.32 -15.31
C LEU A 6 7.08 4.21 -15.17
N ARG A 7 7.07 3.30 -16.15
CA ARG A 7 6.03 2.26 -16.27
C ARG A 7 6.05 1.24 -15.13
N GLU A 8 7.23 0.98 -14.57
CA GLU A 8 7.37 0.10 -13.41
C GLU A 8 7.00 0.77 -12.09
N TYR A 9 6.89 2.11 -12.07
CA TYR A 9 6.59 2.85 -10.85
C TYR A 9 5.12 2.67 -10.48
N GLY A 10 4.90 2.24 -9.25
CA GLY A 10 3.58 1.92 -8.71
C GLY A 10 3.57 0.58 -8.00
N SER A 11 2.37 0.11 -7.70
CA SER A 11 2.10 -1.17 -7.04
C SER A 11 1.14 -2.02 -7.88
N LEU A 12 1.20 -3.33 -7.69
CA LEU A 12 0.23 -4.29 -8.25
C LEU A 12 -1.19 -4.13 -7.66
N LEU A 13 -1.36 -3.24 -6.69
CA LEU A 13 -2.61 -2.96 -6.01
C LEU A 13 -3.74 -2.57 -6.98
N SER A 14 -3.44 -1.81 -8.04
CA SER A 14 -4.44 -1.41 -9.04
C SER A 14 -5.05 -2.60 -9.81
N ALA A 15 -4.37 -3.75 -9.88
CA ALA A 15 -4.93 -4.96 -10.49
C ALA A 15 -5.66 -5.85 -9.47
N LEU A 16 -5.43 -5.64 -8.18
CA LEU A 16 -6.00 -6.42 -7.08
C LEU A 16 -7.32 -5.84 -6.56
N ILE A 17 -7.59 -4.55 -6.78
CA ILE A 17 -8.84 -3.90 -6.33
C ILE A 17 -10.09 -4.44 -7.04
N ASP A 18 -9.95 -4.92 -8.29
CA ASP A 18 -11.06 -5.44 -9.09
C ASP A 18 -11.46 -6.88 -8.74
N MET A 19 -10.69 -7.53 -7.85
CA MET A 19 -10.91 -8.92 -7.49
C MET A 19 -11.91 -9.07 -6.32
N PRO A 20 -12.62 -10.21 -6.24
CA PRO A 20 -13.59 -10.46 -5.18
C PRO A 20 -12.93 -10.50 -3.80
N GLN A 21 -13.54 -9.79 -2.84
CA GLN A 21 -13.05 -9.60 -1.47
C GLN A 21 -12.92 -10.93 -0.73
N ASN A 22 -11.69 -11.46 -0.68
CA ASN A 22 -11.35 -12.70 -0.02
C ASN A 22 -10.16 -12.47 0.95
N PRO A 23 -9.99 -13.30 2.00
CA PRO A 23 -8.92 -13.11 2.98
C PRO A 23 -7.52 -13.24 2.37
N ALA A 24 -7.35 -14.05 1.30
CA ALA A 24 -6.06 -14.17 0.62
C ALA A 24 -5.68 -12.89 -0.15
N LEU A 25 -6.66 -12.16 -0.67
CA LEU A 25 -6.49 -10.91 -1.40
C LEU A 25 -6.02 -9.80 -0.47
N ARG A 26 -6.49 -9.78 0.80
CA ARG A 26 -5.97 -8.85 1.81
C ARG A 26 -4.45 -9.01 1.97
N LEU A 27 -3.97 -10.25 2.02
CA LEU A 27 -2.53 -10.54 2.11
C LEU A 27 -1.80 -10.17 0.82
N GLN A 28 -2.41 -10.39 -0.35
CA GLN A 28 -1.82 -9.96 -1.62
C GLN A 28 -1.69 -8.44 -1.71
N ILE A 29 -2.68 -7.67 -1.26
CA ILE A 29 -2.57 -6.21 -1.23
C ILE A 29 -1.49 -5.77 -0.23
N MET A 30 -1.41 -6.39 0.96
CA MET A 30 -0.31 -6.16 1.91
C MET A 30 1.05 -6.32 1.23
N VAL A 31 1.25 -7.44 0.53
CA VAL A 31 2.50 -7.76 -0.17
C VAL A 31 2.76 -6.78 -1.33
N ALA A 32 1.73 -6.42 -2.09
CA ALA A 32 1.84 -5.45 -3.18
C ALA A 32 2.24 -4.05 -2.67
N CYS A 33 1.66 -3.59 -1.55
CA CYS A 33 2.06 -2.34 -0.89
C CYS A 33 3.50 -2.43 -0.36
N TYR A 34 3.82 -3.51 0.36
CA TYR A 34 5.14 -3.69 0.97
C TYR A 34 6.25 -3.72 -0.08
N SER A 35 6.10 -4.53 -1.13
CA SER A 35 7.08 -4.64 -2.20
C SER A 35 7.26 -3.34 -2.99
N ALA A 36 6.18 -2.59 -3.22
CA ALA A 36 6.25 -1.30 -3.88
C ALA A 36 7.00 -0.27 -3.02
N ILE A 37 6.70 -0.17 -1.73
CA ILE A 37 7.39 0.74 -0.81
C ILE A 37 8.86 0.33 -0.66
N GLN A 38 9.17 -0.96 -0.56
CA GLN A 38 10.56 -1.41 -0.47
C GLN A 38 11.35 -1.10 -1.75
N LYS A 39 10.74 -1.26 -2.94
CA LYS A 39 11.40 -0.98 -4.23
C LYS A 39 11.60 0.53 -4.46
N TRP A 40 10.61 1.34 -4.11
CA TRP A 40 10.56 2.77 -4.48
C TRP A 40 10.92 3.73 -3.34
N GLU A 41 10.75 3.32 -2.08
CA GLU A 41 10.94 4.14 -0.88
C GLU A 41 11.83 3.42 0.16
N PRO A 42 13.10 3.09 -0.18
CA PRO A 42 14.00 2.37 0.73
C PRO A 42 14.35 3.14 2.02
N ARG A 43 14.00 4.44 2.09
CA ARG A 43 14.20 5.31 3.26
C ARG A 43 13.15 5.11 4.34
N ILE A 44 12.08 4.36 4.06
CA ILE A 44 10.97 4.11 4.97
C ILE A 44 10.99 2.63 5.35
N ARG A 45 11.14 2.35 6.64
CA ARG A 45 10.91 1.01 7.20
C ARG A 45 9.46 0.90 7.64
N LEU A 46 8.72 0.02 7.00
CA LEU A 46 7.35 -0.30 7.38
C LEU A 46 7.30 -1.03 8.72
N THR A 47 6.40 -0.59 9.60
CA THR A 47 6.17 -1.18 10.93
C THR A 47 4.84 -1.93 10.97
N SER A 48 3.79 -1.36 10.38
CA SER A 48 2.46 -1.96 10.33
C SER A 48 1.71 -1.54 9.08
N ILE A 49 0.90 -2.45 8.53
CA ILE A 49 -0.07 -2.16 7.48
C ILE A 49 -1.43 -2.66 7.96
N SER A 50 -2.35 -1.74 8.20
CA SER A 50 -3.73 -2.05 8.57
C SER A 50 -4.65 -1.86 7.37
N PHE A 51 -5.71 -2.66 7.34
CA PHE A 51 -6.71 -2.63 6.28
C PHE A 51 -8.06 -2.46 6.96
N GLU A 52 -8.75 -1.39 6.60
CA GLU A 52 -10.08 -1.08 7.07
C GLU A 52 -11.04 -1.09 5.89
N ARG A 53 -12.22 -1.64 6.09
CA ARG A 53 -13.30 -1.64 5.11
C ARG A 53 -14.38 -0.71 5.64
N GLY A 54 -14.64 0.36 4.92
CA GLY A 54 -15.77 1.24 5.19
C GLY A 54 -17.09 0.57 4.83
N ASP A 55 -18.16 1.01 5.47
CA ASP A 55 -19.52 0.46 5.31
C ASP A 55 -20.04 0.52 3.86
N THR A 56 -19.58 1.50 3.08
CA THR A 56 -20.01 1.73 1.68
C THR A 56 -19.12 1.02 0.65
N GLY A 57 -18.37 -0.01 1.05
CA GLY A 57 -17.48 -0.75 0.15
C GLY A 57 -16.17 -0.02 -0.18
N GLU A 58 -15.92 1.13 0.44
CA GLU A 58 -14.63 1.80 0.39
C GLU A 58 -13.60 1.00 1.19
N MET A 59 -12.37 0.91 0.70
CA MET A 59 -11.30 0.28 1.45
C MET A 59 -10.22 1.30 1.76
N TYR A 60 -9.68 1.22 2.97
CA TYR A 60 -8.63 2.09 3.45
C TYR A 60 -7.43 1.24 3.85
N VAL A 61 -6.24 1.67 3.43
CA VAL A 61 -4.98 1.07 3.86
C VAL A 61 -4.24 2.09 4.70
N ASP A 62 -4.09 1.77 5.98
CA ASP A 62 -3.27 2.56 6.89
C ASP A 62 -1.87 1.98 6.92
N ILE A 63 -0.92 2.80 6.52
CA ILE A 63 0.47 2.44 6.42
C ILE A 63 1.22 3.19 7.49
N THR A 64 1.78 2.47 8.47
CA THR A 64 2.63 3.05 9.50
C THR A 64 4.05 2.53 9.34
N GLY A 65 5.01 3.44 9.34
CA GLY A 65 6.42 3.12 9.26
C GLY A 65 7.27 4.13 10.01
N MET A 66 8.59 3.96 9.91
CA MET A 66 9.58 4.86 10.47
C MET A 66 10.53 5.27 9.35
N ARG A 67 10.81 6.56 9.24
CA ARG A 67 11.84 7.04 8.31
C ARG A 67 13.20 6.82 8.94
N THR A 68 14.07 6.03 8.29
CA THR A 68 15.40 5.69 8.82
C THR A 68 16.31 6.91 8.95
N ASP A 69 16.00 7.99 8.24
CA ASP A 69 16.83 9.19 8.13
C ASP A 69 16.55 10.24 9.23
N THR A 70 15.34 10.30 9.79
CA THR A 70 15.01 11.31 10.81
C THR A 70 14.34 10.78 12.06
N GLY A 71 13.92 9.51 12.10
CA GLY A 71 13.37 8.90 13.31
C GLY A 71 11.88 9.11 13.64
N PRO A 72 11.10 10.09 13.11
CA PRO A 72 9.67 10.10 13.39
C PRO A 72 8.98 8.96 12.64
N SER A 73 7.94 8.43 13.27
CA SER A 73 6.99 7.54 12.63
C SER A 73 6.19 8.32 11.58
N VAL A 74 6.05 7.72 10.40
CA VAL A 74 5.20 8.22 9.32
C VAL A 74 3.96 7.34 9.30
N SER A 75 2.78 7.96 9.42
CA SER A 75 1.50 7.30 9.20
C SER A 75 0.84 7.93 7.98
N THR A 76 0.34 7.10 7.07
CA THR A 76 -0.38 7.56 5.88
C THR A 76 -1.55 6.64 5.61
N THR A 77 -2.74 7.23 5.55
CA THR A 77 -3.98 6.55 5.16
C THR A 77 -4.20 6.75 3.66
N VAL A 78 -4.34 5.65 2.94
CA VAL A 78 -4.59 5.67 1.49
C VAL A 78 -5.96 5.05 1.21
N PRO A 79 -6.91 5.81 0.63
CA PRO A 79 -8.16 5.23 0.16
C PRO A 79 -7.92 4.43 -1.14
N LEU A 80 -8.43 3.21 -1.18
CA LEU A 80 -8.51 2.37 -2.37
C LEU A 80 -9.88 2.63 -3.02
N ARG A 81 -9.88 3.45 -4.07
CA ARG A 81 -11.05 3.71 -4.92
C ARG A 81 -10.76 3.30 -6.35
#